data_AF-A0A430HU81-F1
#
_entry.id   AF-A0A430HU81-F1
#
_cell.length_a   1.000
_cell.length_b   1.000
_cell.length_c   1.000
_cell.angle_alpha   90.00
_cell.angle_beta   90.00
_cell.angle_gamma   90.00
#
_symmetry.space_group_name_H-M   'P 1'
#
loop_
_entity.id
_entity.type
_entity.pdbx_description
1 polymer ?
#
loop_
_entity_poly.entity_id
_entity_poly.type
_entity_poly.pdbx_seq_one_letter_code
_entity_poly.pdbx_strand_id
1 'polypeptide(L)'
;MLIKVIDYLGPIVSNIYAAPHTHFSDSNISAATRLFALNGRIGRVRWIAYSTALWMLASVVLGLLLQLAAFVSTDFMFLAGTVLTFSIWLVPLLVARRRLQDLGLGALYLIGVIIPFINLYFIFIMLFKRGDEGSNEFGPPPAPNNRGVYVLAFILPAIMVIGILAAIALPAYMKYTDKARANAPSVSAQADHRQA
;
A
#
# COMPACT_ATOMS: atom_id res chain seq x y z
N MET A 1 -48.64 -0.41 -23.75
CA MET A 1 -49.06 0.77 -22.96
C MET A 1 -48.87 0.60 -21.44
N LEU A 2 -48.32 -0.54 -20.95
CA LEU A 2 -48.12 -0.81 -19.51
C LEU A 2 -46.66 -0.75 -19.03
N ILE A 3 -45.69 -0.47 -19.92
CA ILE A 3 -44.25 -0.48 -19.59
C ILE A 3 -43.73 0.91 -19.19
N LYS A 4 -44.50 1.99 -19.41
CA LYS A 4 -44.10 3.38 -19.08
C LYS A 4 -44.55 3.90 -17.70
N VAL A 5 -45.18 3.07 -16.87
CA VAL A 5 -45.71 3.51 -15.56
C VAL A 5 -44.72 3.29 -14.42
N ILE A 6 -43.75 2.38 -14.58
CA ILE A 6 -42.78 2.03 -13.52
C ILE A 6 -41.68 3.09 -13.36
N ASP A 7 -41.40 3.89 -14.40
CA ASP A 7 -40.38 4.94 -14.36
C ASP A 7 -40.81 6.22 -13.60
N TYR A 8 -42.08 6.34 -13.19
CA TYR A 8 -42.59 7.49 -12.43
C TYR A 8 -42.56 7.33 -10.91
N LEU A 9 -42.14 6.17 -10.41
CA LEU A 9 -41.94 5.93 -8.97
C LEU A 9 -40.44 6.01 -8.67
N GLY A 10 -39.93 7.24 -8.63
CA GLY A 10 -38.61 7.52 -8.04
C GLY A 10 -38.53 6.96 -6.60
N PRO A 11 -37.32 6.75 -6.06
CA PRO A 11 -37.15 6.12 -4.75
C PRO A 11 -37.71 7.03 -3.65
N ILE A 12 -38.95 6.79 -3.21
CA ILE A 12 -39.55 7.42 -2.02
C ILE A 12 -39.13 6.64 -0.77
N VAL A 13 -37.82 6.56 -0.54
CA VAL A 13 -37.30 6.32 0.81
C VAL A 13 -36.37 7.48 1.12
N SER A 14 -36.98 8.65 1.35
CA SER A 14 -36.28 9.72 2.05
C SER A 14 -35.99 9.20 3.45
N ASN A 15 -34.74 8.83 3.72
CA ASN A 15 -34.33 8.47 5.06
C ASN A 15 -34.59 9.66 5.99
N ILE A 16 -35.59 9.54 6.87
CA ILE A 16 -36.05 10.59 7.79
C ILE A 16 -34.97 10.94 8.82
N TYR A 17 -33.99 10.05 9.01
CA TYR A 17 -32.81 10.25 9.84
C TYR A 17 -31.56 10.62 9.04
N ALA A 18 -31.69 10.99 7.76
CA ALA A 18 -30.58 11.56 7.02
C ALA A 18 -30.18 12.89 7.67
N ALA A 19 -28.97 12.96 8.21
CA ALA A 19 -28.43 14.19 8.76
C ALA A 19 -28.44 15.28 7.67
N PRO A 20 -28.75 16.55 8.01
CA PRO A 20 -28.72 17.64 7.05
C PRO A 20 -27.33 17.67 6.38
N HIS A 21 -27.29 17.38 5.09
CA HIS A 21 -26.08 17.55 4.31
C HIS A 21 -25.90 19.06 4.11
N THR A 22 -25.01 19.67 4.88
CA THR A 22 -24.61 21.06 4.65
C THR A 22 -23.95 21.11 3.26
N HIS A 23 -24.59 21.84 2.35
CA HIS A 23 -24.07 22.07 1.01
C HIS A 23 -22.88 23.02 1.11
N PHE A 24 -21.68 22.48 1.35
CA PHE A 24 -20.46 23.25 1.19
C PHE A 24 -20.22 23.39 -0.32
N SER A 25 -20.43 24.60 -0.86
CA SER A 25 -19.95 24.94 -2.18
C SER A 25 -18.42 24.97 -2.12
N ASP A 26 -17.80 23.81 -2.32
CA ASP A 26 -16.34 23.67 -2.32
C ASP A 26 -15.78 24.31 -3.60
N SER A 27 -15.67 25.63 -3.55
CA SER A 27 -14.80 26.40 -4.43
C SER A 27 -13.36 25.92 -4.20
N ASN A 28 -12.86 25.12 -5.12
CA ASN A 28 -11.42 24.86 -5.35
C ASN A 28 -10.57 24.33 -4.18
N ILE A 29 -11.14 23.94 -3.03
CA ILE A 29 -10.47 22.99 -2.14
C ILE A 29 -10.68 21.63 -2.79
N SER A 30 -9.83 21.34 -3.77
CA SER A 30 -9.69 20.03 -4.39
C SER A 30 -10.05 18.95 -3.38
N ALA A 31 -10.86 17.96 -3.77
CA ALA A 31 -10.99 16.67 -3.09
C ALA A 31 -9.63 15.90 -2.98
N ALA A 32 -8.52 16.64 -3.04
CA ALA A 32 -7.20 16.34 -2.62
C ALA A 32 -7.11 16.14 -1.10
N THR A 33 -6.91 14.87 -0.75
CA THR A 33 -5.62 14.51 -0.15
C THR A 33 -5.41 14.98 1.30
N ARG A 34 -6.41 14.81 2.16
CA ARG A 34 -6.14 14.71 3.60
C ARG A 34 -5.84 13.25 3.94
N LEU A 35 -4.56 12.91 4.17
CA LEU A 35 -4.14 11.55 4.57
C LEU A 35 -4.89 11.06 5.82
N PHE A 36 -5.24 11.98 6.73
CA PHE A 36 -5.98 11.71 7.97
C PHE A 36 -7.48 11.95 7.89
N ALA A 37 -8.05 12.22 6.70
CA ALA A 37 -9.50 12.32 6.60
C ALA A 37 -10.15 10.97 6.92
N LEU A 38 -11.13 11.01 7.82
CA LEU A 38 -11.91 9.84 8.20
C LEU A 38 -12.86 9.41 7.07
N ASN A 39 -13.43 10.39 6.35
CA ASN A 39 -14.42 10.18 5.29
C ASN A 39 -13.87 10.59 3.92
N GLY A 40 -14.49 10.06 2.87
CA GLY A 40 -14.16 10.35 1.47
C GLY A 40 -13.55 9.14 0.77
N ARG A 41 -13.68 9.11 -0.55
CA ARG A 41 -13.32 7.96 -1.39
C ARG A 41 -11.89 8.06 -1.90
N ILE A 42 -11.18 6.93 -1.94
CA ILE A 42 -9.81 6.83 -2.46
C ILE A 42 -9.75 5.74 -3.53
N GLY A 43 -9.28 6.12 -4.72
CA GLY A 43 -9.07 5.17 -5.81
C GLY A 43 -7.85 4.27 -5.61
N ARG A 44 -7.82 3.14 -6.33
CA ARG A 44 -6.81 2.07 -6.22
C ARG A 44 -5.36 2.54 -6.18
N VAL A 45 -4.93 3.38 -7.12
CA VAL A 45 -3.51 3.79 -7.25
C VAL A 45 -3.07 4.61 -6.05
N ARG A 46 -3.95 5.51 -5.57
CA ARG A 46 -3.67 6.37 -4.41
C ARG A 46 -3.66 5.56 -3.11
N TRP A 47 -4.53 4.56 -3.00
CA TRP A 47 -4.48 3.59 -1.91
C TRP A 47 -3.14 2.84 -1.88
N ILE A 48 -2.68 2.31 -3.02
CA ILE A 48 -1.36 1.64 -3.13
C ILE A 48 -0.22 2.60 -2.78
N ALA A 49 -0.24 3.82 -3.32
CA ALA A 49 0.79 4.83 -3.07
C ALA A 49 0.90 5.20 -1.59
N TYR A 50 -0.23 5.43 -0.91
CA TYR A 50 -0.24 5.76 0.52
C TYR A 50 0.18 4.58 1.40
N SER A 51 -0.30 3.37 1.09
CA SER A 51 0.15 2.15 1.78
C SER A 51 1.65 1.95 1.60
N THR A 52 2.19 2.19 0.40
CA THR A 52 3.62 2.10 0.09
C THR A 52 4.43 3.13 0.85
N ALA A 53 4.04 4.41 0.79
CA ALA A 53 4.72 5.49 1.50
C ALA A 53 4.74 5.25 3.01
N LEU A 54 3.62 4.79 3.57
CA LEU A 54 3.54 4.51 5.00
C LEU A 54 4.38 3.30 5.39
N TRP A 55 4.42 2.24 4.58
CA TRP A 55 5.32 1.11 4.81
C TRP A 55 6.78 1.53 4.80
N MET A 56 7.21 2.32 3.81
CA MET A 56 8.57 2.85 3.73
C MET A 56 8.91 3.69 4.95
N LEU A 57 8.01 4.61 5.34
CA LEU A 57 8.19 5.43 6.53
C LEU A 57 8.30 4.58 7.80
N ALA A 58 7.42 3.58 7.96
CA ALA A 58 7.42 2.68 9.09
C ALA A 58 8.73 1.85 9.15
N SER A 59 9.23 1.37 8.01
CA SER A 59 10.50 0.64 7.94
C SER A 59 11.70 1.51 8.35
N VAL A 60 11.74 2.77 7.90
CA VAL A 60 12.80 3.72 8.29
C VAL A 60 12.72 4.01 9.79
N VAL A 61 11.53 4.32 10.30
CA VAL A 61 11.31 4.59 11.74
C VAL A 61 11.72 3.38 12.57
N LEU A 62 11.29 2.17 12.21
CA LEU A 62 11.67 0.94 12.90
C LEU A 62 13.18 0.70 12.87
N GLY A 63 13.82 0.89 11.71
CA GLY A 63 15.27 0.74 11.56
C GLY A 63 16.06 1.71 12.44
N LEU A 64 15.58 2.96 12.57
CA LEU A 64 16.19 3.96 13.47
C LEU A 64 16.00 3.59 14.95
N LEU A 65 14.82 3.12 15.34
CA LEU A 65 14.56 2.67 16.71
C LEU A 65 15.45 1.50 17.10
N LEU A 66 15.64 0.53 16.20
CA LEU A 66 16.51 -0.62 16.44
C LEU A 66 17.98 -0.19 16.61
N GLN A 67 18.44 0.80 15.85
CA GLN A 67 19.79 1.36 16.04
C GLN A 67 19.92 2.11 17.36
N LEU A 68 18.94 2.94 17.71
CA LEU A 68 18.93 3.67 19.00
C LEU A 68 18.86 2.71 20.19
N ALA A 69 18.19 1.55 20.03
CA ALA A 69 18.12 0.53 21.07
C ALA A 69 19.49 -0.05 21.45
N ALA A 70 20.48 0.02 20.56
CA ALA A 70 21.85 -0.39 20.88
C ALA A 70 22.57 0.58 21.84
N PHE A 71 22.06 1.81 22.03
CA PHE A 71 22.66 2.86 22.85
C PHE A 71 21.84 3.19 24.12
N VAL A 72 20.65 2.59 24.26
CA VAL A 72 19.68 2.83 25.35
C VAL A 72 19.34 1.49 26.02
N SER A 73 18.55 1.47 27.09
CA SER A 73 18.02 0.22 27.64
C SER A 73 17.06 -0.47 26.67
N THR A 74 17.27 -1.78 26.49
CA THR A 74 16.48 -2.64 25.61
C THR A 74 15.00 -2.64 25.99
N ASP A 75 14.68 -2.63 27.29
CA ASP A 75 13.30 -2.70 27.78
C ASP A 75 12.49 -1.44 27.45
N PHE A 76 13.10 -0.26 27.64
CA PHE A 76 12.47 1.01 27.26
C PHE A 76 12.22 1.08 25.76
N MET A 77 13.19 0.63 24.97
CA MET A 77 13.10 0.62 23.52
C MET A 77 12.09 -0.38 22.98
N PHE A 78 11.97 -1.54 23.64
CA PHE A 78 10.94 -2.51 23.32
C PHE A 78 9.54 -1.93 23.57
N LEU A 79 9.32 -1.29 24.71
CA LEU A 79 8.05 -0.62 25.03
C LEU A 79 7.74 0.50 24.03
N ALA A 80 8.69 1.41 23.81
CA ALA A 80 8.52 2.54 22.89
C ALA A 80 8.27 2.07 21.45
N GLY A 81 9.04 1.08 21.00
CA GLY A 81 8.90 0.46 19.67
C GLY A 81 7.54 -0.22 19.51
N THR A 82 7.05 -0.89 20.54
CA THR A 82 5.71 -1.53 20.53
C THR A 82 4.62 -0.47 20.37
N VAL A 83 4.57 0.55 21.24
CA VAL A 83 3.55 1.61 21.20
C VAL A 83 3.56 2.35 19.86
N LEU A 84 4.74 2.68 19.35
CA LEU A 84 4.88 3.37 18.07
C LEU A 84 4.43 2.49 16.90
N THR A 85 4.80 1.22 16.89
CA THR A 85 4.36 0.26 15.85
C THR A 85 2.84 0.16 15.82
N PHE A 86 2.18 -0.02 16.98
CA PHE A 86 0.72 -0.06 17.07
C PHE A 86 0.06 1.25 16.60
N SER A 87 0.65 2.41 16.93
CA SER A 87 0.14 3.71 16.51
C SER A 87 0.21 3.91 14.99
N ILE A 88 1.28 3.44 14.35
CA ILE A 88 1.45 3.50 12.90
C ILE A 88 0.36 2.68 12.17
N TRP A 89 -0.08 1.56 12.74
CA TRP A 89 -1.14 0.71 12.16
C TRP A 89 -2.52 1.38 12.08
N LEU A 90 -2.75 2.51 12.76
CA LEU A 90 -4.01 3.23 12.65
C LEU A 90 -4.19 3.90 11.27
N VAL A 91 -3.11 4.41 10.67
CA VAL A 91 -3.18 5.14 9.39
C VAL A 91 -3.57 4.23 8.21
N PRO A 92 -3.00 3.01 8.03
CA PRO A 92 -3.45 2.05 7.03
C PRO A 92 -4.93 1.70 7.16
N LEU A 93 -5.45 1.58 8.38
CA LEU A 93 -6.86 1.27 8.61
C LEU A 93 -7.76 2.40 8.12
N LEU A 94 -7.38 3.67 8.34
CA LEU A 94 -8.10 4.83 7.80
C LEU A 94 -8.08 4.87 6.26
N VAL A 95 -6.94 4.54 5.66
CA VAL A 95 -6.79 4.48 4.20
C VAL A 95 -7.58 3.31 3.61
N ALA A 96 -7.58 2.13 4.26
CA ALA A 96 -8.34 0.97 3.87
C ALA A 96 -9.86 1.18 3.99
N ARG A 97 -10.32 1.83 5.08
CA ARG A 97 -11.73 2.22 5.26
C ARG A 97 -12.23 3.04 4.08
N ARG A 98 -11.47 4.03 3.64
CA ARG A 98 -11.83 4.90 2.50
C ARG A 98 -11.82 4.17 1.17
N ARG A 99 -10.97 3.14 1.03
CA ARG A 99 -10.97 2.27 -0.14
C ARG A 99 -12.17 1.32 -0.14
N LEU A 100 -12.60 0.82 1.02
CA LEU A 100 -13.86 0.07 1.17
C LEU A 100 -15.06 0.94 0.79
N GLN A 101 -15.10 2.19 1.26
CA GLN A 101 -16.13 3.16 0.88
C GLN A 101 -16.15 3.45 -0.63
N ASP A 102 -14.98 3.45 -1.28
CA ASP A 102 -14.90 3.59 -2.75
C ASP A 102 -15.46 2.37 -3.51
N LEU A 103 -15.55 1.21 -2.87
CA LEU A 103 -16.19 -0.01 -3.38
C LEU A 103 -17.68 -0.12 -3.00
N GLY A 104 -18.23 0.90 -2.32
CA GLY A 104 -19.58 0.88 -1.77
C GLY A 104 -19.76 -0.01 -0.55
N LEU A 105 -18.67 -0.37 0.13
CA LEU A 105 -18.71 -1.20 1.34
C LEU A 105 -18.71 -0.33 2.60
N GLY A 106 -19.58 -0.67 3.55
CA GLY A 106 -19.67 0.00 4.84
C GLY A 106 -18.46 -0.24 5.76
N ALA A 107 -18.41 0.47 6.89
CA ALA A 107 -17.30 0.42 7.84
C ALA A 107 -17.10 -0.95 8.51
N LEU A 108 -18.13 -1.80 8.57
CA LEU A 108 -18.04 -3.14 9.17
C LEU A 108 -17.02 -4.04 8.45
N TYR A 109 -16.86 -3.88 7.14
CA TYR A 109 -15.88 -4.62 6.34
C TYR A 109 -14.43 -4.33 6.74
N LEU A 110 -14.17 -3.25 7.49
CA LEU A 110 -12.85 -2.95 8.04
C LEU A 110 -12.39 -4.03 9.03
N ILE A 111 -13.30 -4.72 9.72
CA ILE A 111 -12.95 -5.84 10.60
C ILE A 111 -12.27 -6.96 9.81
N GLY A 112 -12.73 -7.22 8.59
CA GLY A 112 -12.12 -8.20 7.70
C GLY A 112 -10.71 -7.83 7.27
N VAL A 113 -10.37 -6.53 7.22
CA VAL A 113 -9.02 -6.03 6.94
C VAL A 113 -8.06 -6.28 8.11
N ILE A 114 -8.58 -6.38 9.34
CA ILE A 114 -7.75 -6.64 10.54
C ILE A 114 -7.40 -8.13 10.64
N ILE A 115 -8.27 -9.03 10.18
CA ILE A 115 -8.08 -10.48 10.25
C ILE A 115 -7.14 -10.92 9.10
N PRO A 116 -5.95 -11.49 9.35
CA PRO A 116 -4.92 -11.69 8.33
C PRO A 116 -5.37 -12.46 7.07
N PHE A 117 -6.05 -13.60 7.24
CA PHE A 117 -6.50 -14.42 6.11
C PHE A 117 -7.63 -13.76 5.30
N ILE A 118 -8.53 -13.05 5.98
CA ILE A 118 -9.61 -12.31 5.33
C ILE A 118 -9.06 -11.04 4.67
N ASN A 119 -8.07 -10.41 5.27
CA ASN A 119 -7.39 -9.24 4.73
C ASN A 119 -6.75 -9.56 3.38
N LEU A 120 -6.17 -10.76 3.19
CA LEU A 120 -5.63 -11.16 1.90
C LEU A 120 -6.70 -11.14 0.79
N TYR A 121 -7.91 -11.63 1.08
CA TYR A 121 -9.05 -11.53 0.18
C TYR A 121 -9.43 -10.07 -0.11
N PHE A 122 -9.49 -9.21 0.92
CA PHE A 122 -9.75 -7.78 0.74
C PHE A 122 -8.68 -7.06 -0.08
N ILE A 123 -7.41 -7.39 0.11
CA ILE A 123 -6.30 -6.81 -0.66
C ILE A 123 -6.51 -7.08 -2.15
N PHE A 124 -6.86 -8.31 -2.53
CA PHE A 124 -7.11 -8.64 -3.93
C PHE A 124 -8.31 -7.87 -4.51
N ILE A 125 -9.42 -7.78 -3.76
CA ILE A 125 -10.57 -6.97 -4.19
C ILE A 125 -10.19 -5.50 -4.32
N MET A 126 -9.48 -4.94 -3.35
CA MET A 126 -9.07 -3.54 -3.37
C MET A 126 -8.09 -3.22 -4.49
N LEU A 127 -7.28 -4.20 -4.91
CA LEU A 127 -6.31 -4.05 -5.98
C LEU A 127 -6.97 -4.10 -7.36
N PHE A 128 -7.86 -5.07 -7.59
CA PHE A 128 -8.40 -5.36 -8.92
C PHE A 128 -9.78 -4.76 -9.19
N LYS A 129 -10.67 -4.69 -8.19
CA LYS A 129 -12.04 -4.18 -8.39
C LYS A 129 -12.02 -2.67 -8.56
N ARG A 130 -12.61 -2.14 -9.63
CA ARG A 130 -12.81 -0.69 -9.78
C ARG A 130 -13.83 -0.19 -8.74
N GLY A 131 -13.60 1.00 -8.19
CA GLY A 131 -14.60 1.68 -7.37
C GLY A 131 -15.77 2.20 -8.22
N ASP A 132 -16.82 2.66 -7.55
CA ASP A 132 -18.05 3.11 -8.23
C ASP A 132 -17.77 4.32 -9.15
N GLU A 133 -18.31 4.31 -10.37
CA GLU A 133 -18.02 5.37 -11.34
C GLU A 133 -18.75 6.69 -11.03
N GLY A 134 -19.93 6.59 -10.42
CA GLY A 134 -20.76 7.73 -10.02
C GLY A 134 -20.56 8.16 -8.56
N SER A 135 -21.36 9.13 -8.12
CA SER A 135 -21.51 9.44 -6.70
C SER A 135 -22.13 8.26 -5.95
N ASN A 136 -21.60 7.95 -4.78
CA ASN A 136 -22.16 6.95 -3.85
C ASN A 136 -22.57 7.65 -2.54
N GLU A 137 -23.22 6.95 -1.62
CA GLU A 137 -23.57 7.39 -0.25
C GLU A 137 -22.36 7.93 0.53
N PHE A 138 -21.14 7.51 0.16
CA PHE A 138 -19.89 7.95 0.77
C PHE A 138 -19.26 9.18 0.09
N GLY A 139 -19.91 9.74 -0.94
CA GLY A 139 -19.52 10.99 -1.59
C GLY A 139 -19.14 10.87 -3.08
N PRO A 140 -18.61 11.96 -3.65
CA PRO A 140 -18.27 12.07 -5.07
C PRO A 140 -17.10 11.16 -5.46
N PRO A 141 -16.92 10.88 -6.76
CA PRO A 141 -15.82 10.06 -7.25
C PRO A 141 -14.44 10.65 -6.86
N PRO A 142 -13.42 9.78 -6.66
CA PRO A 142 -12.10 10.22 -6.26
C PRO A 142 -11.43 11.11 -7.31
N ALA A 143 -10.73 12.14 -6.84
CA ALA A 143 -9.99 13.08 -7.70
C ALA A 143 -8.95 12.36 -8.59
N PRO A 144 -8.66 12.87 -9.79
CA PRO A 144 -7.64 12.32 -10.68
C PRO A 144 -6.25 12.27 -10.01
N ASN A 145 -5.44 11.29 -10.40
CA ASN A 145 -4.10 11.08 -9.83
C ASN A 145 -3.03 11.81 -10.62
N ASN A 146 -2.05 12.39 -9.92
CA ASN A 146 -0.86 12.96 -10.52
C ASN A 146 0.20 11.88 -10.82
N ARG A 147 1.23 12.22 -11.61
CA ARG A 147 2.33 11.30 -11.96
C ARG A 147 3.08 10.75 -10.73
N GLY A 148 3.27 11.58 -9.70
CA GLY A 148 3.96 11.18 -8.47
C GLY A 148 3.27 10.03 -7.73
N VAL A 149 1.93 10.02 -7.69
CA VAL A 149 1.17 8.92 -7.09
C VAL A 149 1.38 7.60 -7.83
N TYR A 150 1.52 7.63 -9.16
CA TYR A 150 1.86 6.42 -9.92
C TYR A 150 3.27 5.91 -9.60
N VAL A 151 4.26 6.79 -9.61
CA VAL A 151 5.66 6.42 -9.27
C VAL A 151 5.71 5.79 -7.88
N LEU A 152 5.07 6.42 -6.89
CA LEU A 152 5.03 5.93 -5.52
C LEU A 152 4.26 4.60 -5.38
N ALA A 153 3.21 4.39 -6.17
CA ALA A 153 2.46 3.13 -6.15
C ALA A 153 3.28 1.94 -6.70
N PHE A 154 4.17 2.19 -7.67
CA PHE A 154 4.92 1.13 -8.36
C PHE A 154 6.36 0.94 -7.86
N ILE A 155 6.86 1.82 -6.99
CA ILE A 155 8.25 1.72 -6.50
C ILE A 155 8.52 0.42 -5.72
N LEU A 156 7.61 0.03 -4.81
CA LEU A 156 7.77 -1.20 -4.03
C LEU A 156 7.69 -2.46 -4.90
N PRO A 157 6.66 -2.64 -5.77
CA PRO A 157 6.63 -3.74 -6.72
C PRO A 157 7.90 -3.83 -7.58
N ALA A 158 8.42 -2.68 -8.05
CA ALA A 158 9.66 -2.65 -8.83
C ALA A 158 10.87 -3.14 -8.03
N ILE A 159 11.03 -2.67 -6.78
CA ILE A 159 12.10 -3.13 -5.88
C ILE A 159 11.98 -4.64 -5.62
N MET A 160 10.77 -5.15 -5.38
CA MET A 160 10.53 -6.58 -5.16
C MET A 160 10.95 -7.42 -6.37
N VAL A 161 10.60 -6.99 -7.58
CA VAL A 161 11.01 -7.68 -8.81
C VAL A 161 12.53 -7.68 -8.96
N ILE A 162 13.20 -6.54 -8.73
CA ILE A 162 14.66 -6.44 -8.78
C ILE A 162 15.31 -7.35 -7.71
N GLY A 163 14.76 -7.37 -6.49
CA GLY A 163 15.25 -8.22 -5.40
C GLY A 163 15.12 -9.71 -5.70
N ILE A 164 14.00 -10.15 -6.30
CA ILE A 164 13.80 -11.53 -6.73
C ILE A 164 14.80 -11.90 -7.83
N LEU A 165 14.98 -11.03 -8.83
CA LEU A 165 15.96 -11.24 -9.89
C LEU A 165 17.38 -11.35 -9.32
N ALA A 166 17.75 -10.48 -8.37
CA ALA A 166 19.04 -10.54 -7.70
C ALA A 166 19.22 -11.83 -6.88
N ALA A 167 18.19 -12.28 -6.15
CA ALA A 167 18.25 -13.50 -5.36
C ALA A 167 18.47 -14.76 -6.23
N ILE A 168 17.99 -14.76 -7.48
CA ILE A 168 18.21 -15.85 -8.44
C ILE A 168 19.58 -15.69 -9.14
N ALA A 169 19.91 -14.47 -9.56
CA ALA A 169 21.10 -14.18 -10.37
C ALA A 169 22.40 -14.29 -9.56
N LEU A 170 22.42 -13.81 -8.30
CA LEU A 170 23.64 -13.77 -7.49
C LEU A 170 24.22 -15.18 -7.26
N PRO A 171 23.48 -16.21 -6.81
CA PRO A 171 24.03 -17.55 -6.66
C PRO A 171 24.50 -18.17 -7.98
N ALA A 172 23.77 -17.91 -9.07
CA ALA A 172 24.14 -18.39 -10.40
C ALA A 172 25.46 -17.78 -10.89
N TYR A 173 25.65 -16.47 -10.67
CA TYR A 173 26.89 -15.77 -10.97
C TYR A 173 28.06 -16.27 -10.12
N MET A 174 27.86 -16.49 -8.82
CA MET A 174 28.91 -17.03 -7.93
C MET A 174 29.40 -18.40 -8.41
N LYS A 175 28.48 -19.30 -8.79
CA LYS A 175 28.83 -20.61 -9.37
C LYS A 175 29.63 -20.50 -10.67
N TYR A 176 29.33 -19.50 -11.51
CA TYR A 176 30.11 -19.25 -12.72
C TYR A 176 31.53 -18.78 -12.39
N THR A 177 31.67 -17.83 -11.46
CA THR A 177 32.99 -17.32 -11.06
C THR A 177 33.85 -18.38 -10.38
N ASP A 178 33.26 -19.28 -9.59
CA ASP A 178 33.99 -20.36 -8.94
C ASP A 178 34.54 -21.37 -9.96
N LYS A 179 33.73 -21.74 -10.96
CA LYS A 179 34.18 -22.59 -12.08
C LYS A 179 35.27 -21.92 -12.91
N ALA A 180 35.13 -20.63 -13.20
CA ALA A 180 36.14 -19.88 -13.94
C ALA A 180 37.47 -19.80 -13.18
N ARG A 181 37.43 -19.61 -11.86
CA ARG A 181 38.62 -19.63 -10.99
C ARG A 181 39.28 -21.01 -10.94
N ALA A 182 38.50 -22.08 -10.86
CA ALA A 182 39.02 -23.45 -10.87
C ALA A 182 39.71 -23.83 -12.18
N ASN A 183 39.24 -23.28 -13.31
CA ASN A 183 39.80 -23.54 -14.64
C ASN A 183 40.88 -22.53 -15.05
N ALA A 184 41.16 -21.51 -14.22
CA ALA A 184 42.22 -20.56 -14.50
C ALA A 184 43.59 -21.24 -14.32
N PRO A 185 44.53 -21.13 -15.29
CA PRO A 185 45.85 -21.71 -15.14
C PRO A 185 46.52 -21.14 -13.88
N SER A 186 47.00 -22.02 -13.01
CA SER A 186 47.74 -21.61 -11.82
C SER A 186 49.00 -20.88 -12.26
N VAL A 187 49.09 -19.59 -11.96
CA VAL A 187 50.28 -18.75 -12.22
C VAL A 187 51.54 -19.36 -11.60
N SER A 188 51.39 -20.19 -10.56
CA SER A 188 52.47 -20.97 -9.96
C SER A 188 53.02 -22.11 -10.83
N ALA A 189 52.21 -22.77 -11.67
CA ALA A 189 52.69 -23.89 -12.49
C ALA A 189 53.48 -23.43 -13.74
N GLN A 190 53.23 -22.22 -14.23
CA GLN A 190 54.00 -21.65 -15.35
C GLN A 190 55.33 -21.01 -14.92
N ALA A 191 55.50 -20.70 -13.63
CA ALA A 191 56.75 -20.16 -13.10
C ALA A 191 57.83 -21.25 -12.96
N ASP A 192 57.47 -22.45 -12.48
CA ASP A 192 58.40 -23.59 -12.34
C ASP A 192 58.93 -24.08 -13.69
N HIS A 193 58.10 -24.11 -14.73
CA HIS A 193 58.53 -24.52 -16.08
C HIS A 193 59.42 -23.51 -16.81
N ARG A 194 59.59 -22.28 -16.30
CA ARG A 194 60.51 -21.28 -16.88
C ARG A 194 61.88 -21.25 -16.19
N GLN A 195 62.05 -22.00 -15.11
CA GLN A 195 63.31 -22.06 -14.34
C GLN A 195 64.10 -23.36 -14.54
N ALA A 196 63.64 -24.26 -15.44
CA ALA A 196 64.34 -25.45 -15.90
C ALA A 196 64.77 -25.29 -17.36
#